data_AF-A0A1H4A618-F1
#
_entry.id   AF-A0A1H4A618-F1
#
_cell.length_a   1.000
_cell.length_b   1.000
_cell.length_c   1.000
_cell.angle_alpha   90.00
_cell.angle_beta   90.00
_cell.angle_gamma   90.00
#
_symmetry.space_group_name_H-M   'P 1'
#
loop_
_entity.id
_entity.type
_entity.pdbx_description
1 polymer ?
#
loop_
_entity_poly.entity_id
_entity_poly.type
_entity_poly.pdbx_seq_one_letter_code
_entity_poly.pdbx_strand_id
1 'polypeptide(L)'
;MLLFPLNSKLEIFVFILNIIMTFVIIFLERKSPKSTYAWLLFLWIIPILGFVFYLFLSQNLTRRKIYRYDTPEEEEYQKMMLGKSLIHFGPDDDTQKQLFHQYHNNIDYNINTCEAFFTNNNGIDIYTDGHAKFEALFKAIEGAKSSIHLEYYIIKYDDLGRRLLTLLTRKAAEGVEVRLLYDEMGGRYIPRRKLKEFARAGGEYGAFFPTKFRVVNLRVNYRDHRKIAVIDGRTAFIGGYNIGDEYLGKNPKMGYWRDTHLRISGYAVYELQRRFFLDWRTSDNIDPIDLDPGCIGRYYPDMPKFCGAGIQIVSSGPDDPNQVIKQDFLRMITNAKEHIYIQSPYFVPDESVLESLKIAILSGVDVRIMIPDKPDHIFIYWATLAYVGELVEYGAKIYIYENGFLHAKTITVDDEICAVGSCNFDIRSFSLNFESNAFVYDQSTATALRHIFHKDIEKSQLYDLETYRSRPRRIKIKESISRLFAPLL
;
A
#
# COMPACT_ATOMS: atom_id res chain seq x y z
N MET A 1 -18.13 -36.91 4.32
CA MET A 1 -18.96 -37.94 4.99
C MET A 1 -19.11 -37.52 6.46
N LEU A 2 -20.12 -36.70 6.75
CA LEU A 2 -20.45 -36.25 8.11
C LEU A 2 -21.33 -37.34 8.75
N LEU A 3 -20.73 -38.20 9.56
CA LEU A 3 -21.40 -39.24 10.35
C LEU A 3 -21.68 -38.71 11.76
N PHE A 4 -22.63 -37.80 11.90
CA PHE A 4 -23.30 -37.54 13.18
C PHE A 4 -24.80 -37.67 12.95
N PRO A 5 -25.55 -38.49 13.73
CA PRO A 5 -27.00 -38.51 13.63
C PRO A 5 -27.50 -37.12 14.07
N LEU A 6 -28.12 -36.40 13.14
CA LEU A 6 -28.81 -35.12 13.35
C LEU A 6 -30.00 -35.35 14.31
N ASN A 7 -29.72 -35.49 15.60
CA ASN A 7 -30.71 -35.91 16.60
C ASN A 7 -31.37 -34.72 17.30
N SER A 8 -30.97 -33.48 17.01
CA SER A 8 -31.62 -32.28 17.54
C SER A 8 -32.24 -31.43 16.43
N LYS A 9 -33.46 -30.92 16.67
CA LYS A 9 -34.13 -29.93 15.79
C LYS A 9 -33.23 -28.72 15.47
N LEU A 10 -32.31 -28.40 16.39
CA LEU A 10 -31.32 -27.34 16.23
C LEU A 10 -30.31 -27.64 15.13
N GLU A 11 -29.73 -28.84 15.07
CA GLU A 11 -28.75 -29.19 14.03
C GLU A 11 -29.39 -29.20 12.64
N ILE A 12 -30.63 -29.70 12.51
CA ILE A 12 -31.39 -29.64 11.25
C ILE A 12 -31.62 -28.18 10.84
N PHE A 13 -31.99 -27.32 11.79
CA PHE A 13 -32.17 -25.89 11.55
C PHE A 13 -30.87 -25.23 11.07
N VAL A 14 -29.74 -25.48 11.75
CA VAL A 14 -28.41 -24.95 11.36
C VAL A 14 -28.00 -25.44 9.97
N PHE A 15 -28.26 -26.71 9.65
CA PHE A 15 -27.94 -27.28 8.35
C PHE A 15 -28.77 -26.64 7.22
N ILE A 16 -30.09 -26.51 7.40
CA ILE A 16 -30.97 -25.82 6.43
C ILE A 16 -30.53 -24.36 6.26
N LEU A 17 -30.22 -23.68 7.36
CA LEU A 17 -29.73 -22.29 7.33
C LEU A 17 -28.43 -22.16 6.54
N ASN A 18 -27.46 -23.05 6.74
CA ASN A 18 -26.21 -23.08 5.99
C ASN A 18 -26.40 -23.33 4.49
N ILE A 19 -27.35 -24.19 4.11
CA ILE A 19 -27.71 -24.41 2.69
C ILE A 19 -28.23 -23.11 2.09
N ILE A 20 -29.21 -22.47 2.75
CA ILE A 20 -29.76 -21.18 2.29
C ILE A 20 -28.65 -20.14 2.15
N MET A 21 -27.76 -20.03 3.14
CA MET A 21 -26.62 -19.12 3.11
C MET A 21 -25.65 -19.45 1.97
N THR A 22 -25.35 -20.73 1.71
CA THR A 22 -24.53 -21.18 0.58
C THR A 22 -25.14 -20.73 -0.76
N PHE A 23 -26.45 -20.91 -0.95
CA PHE A 23 -27.15 -20.42 -2.14
C PHE A 23 -27.04 -18.89 -2.26
N VAL A 24 -27.22 -18.16 -1.16
CA VAL A 24 -27.04 -16.70 -1.13
C VAL A 24 -25.64 -16.30 -1.60
N ILE A 25 -24.58 -16.92 -1.07
CA ILE A 25 -23.18 -16.63 -1.45
C ILE A 25 -22.93 -16.89 -2.94
N ILE A 26 -23.37 -18.05 -3.45
CA ILE A 26 -23.13 -18.45 -4.84
C ILE A 26 -23.88 -17.55 -5.84
N PHE A 27 -25.14 -17.22 -5.55
CA PHE A 27 -26.02 -16.59 -6.53
C PHE A 27 -26.10 -15.06 -6.43
N LEU A 28 -25.84 -14.46 -5.26
CA LEU A 28 -25.92 -13.00 -5.11
C LEU A 28 -24.59 -12.28 -5.38
N GLU A 29 -23.45 -12.97 -5.29
CA GLU A 29 -22.13 -12.36 -5.48
C GLU A 29 -21.40 -12.86 -6.74
N ARG A 30 -21.04 -11.92 -7.63
CA ARG A 30 -20.12 -12.16 -8.76
C ARG A 30 -18.66 -12.14 -8.29
N LYS A 31 -18.30 -13.03 -7.37
CA LYS A 31 -16.90 -13.19 -6.92
C LYS A 31 -16.13 -14.13 -7.83
N SER A 32 -14.79 -14.08 -7.75
CA SER A 32 -13.96 -15.08 -8.40
C SER A 32 -14.30 -16.46 -7.84
N PRO A 33 -14.31 -17.53 -8.67
CA PRO A 33 -14.62 -18.87 -8.19
C PRO A 33 -13.78 -19.30 -6.98
N LYS A 34 -12.49 -18.92 -6.96
CA LYS A 34 -11.57 -19.19 -5.84
C LYS A 34 -12.05 -18.57 -4.52
N SER A 35 -12.48 -17.30 -4.53
CA SER A 35 -13.01 -16.63 -3.34
C SER A 35 -14.35 -17.26 -2.89
N THR A 36 -15.22 -17.59 -3.84
CA THR A 36 -16.49 -18.29 -3.55
C THR A 36 -16.23 -19.63 -2.88
N TYR A 37 -15.33 -20.47 -3.42
CA TYR A 37 -15.01 -21.76 -2.81
C TYR A 37 -14.39 -21.62 -1.41
N ALA A 38 -13.52 -20.62 -1.18
CA ALA A 38 -12.96 -20.35 0.14
C ALA A 38 -14.05 -19.98 1.16
N TRP A 39 -15.00 -19.13 0.77
CA TRP A 39 -16.13 -18.75 1.61
C TRP A 39 -17.09 -19.91 1.90
N LEU A 40 -17.38 -20.74 0.89
CA LEU A 40 -18.17 -21.94 1.08
C LEU A 40 -17.49 -22.88 2.06
N LEU A 41 -16.20 -23.18 1.85
CA LEU A 41 -15.47 -24.04 2.76
C LEU A 41 -15.49 -23.50 4.20
N PHE A 42 -15.25 -22.20 4.38
CA PHE A 42 -15.26 -21.57 5.71
C PHE A 42 -16.64 -21.66 6.38
N LEU A 43 -17.72 -21.42 5.63
CA LEU A 43 -19.09 -21.55 6.11
C LEU A 43 -19.45 -22.98 6.51
N TRP A 44 -18.95 -23.97 5.77
CA TRP A 44 -19.21 -25.39 6.05
C TRP A 44 -18.36 -25.94 7.21
N ILE A 45 -17.13 -25.45 7.42
CA ILE A 45 -16.27 -25.84 8.56
C ILE A 45 -16.77 -25.22 9.87
N ILE A 46 -17.21 -23.95 9.83
CA ILE A 46 -17.70 -23.23 11.01
C ILE A 46 -19.10 -22.66 10.72
N PRO A 47 -20.17 -23.49 10.77
CA PRO A 47 -21.56 -23.07 10.60
C PRO A 47 -21.92 -21.84 11.41
N ILE A 48 -22.80 -20.99 10.87
CA ILE A 48 -23.25 -19.71 11.46
C ILE A 48 -22.14 -18.66 11.56
N LEU A 49 -21.03 -18.96 12.26
CA LEU A 49 -19.90 -18.03 12.41
C LEU A 49 -19.30 -17.69 11.04
N GLY A 50 -19.13 -18.69 10.16
CA GLY A 50 -18.63 -18.47 8.81
C GLY A 50 -19.50 -17.51 7.99
N PHE A 51 -20.83 -17.56 8.19
CA PHE A 51 -21.74 -16.59 7.59
C PHE A 51 -21.66 -15.21 8.24
N VAL A 52 -21.54 -15.13 9.57
CA VAL A 52 -21.31 -13.87 10.27
C VAL A 52 -20.05 -13.20 9.72
N PHE A 53 -18.93 -13.93 9.64
CA PHE A 53 -17.71 -13.45 9.02
C PHE A 53 -17.90 -13.07 7.55
N TYR A 54 -18.66 -13.84 6.77
CA TYR A 54 -19.00 -13.49 5.40
C TYR A 54 -19.70 -12.13 5.32
N LEU A 55 -20.69 -11.85 6.17
CA LEU A 55 -21.38 -10.57 6.17
C LEU A 55 -20.44 -9.38 6.47
N PHE A 56 -19.42 -9.60 7.31
CA PHE A 56 -18.45 -8.56 7.68
C PHE A 56 -17.30 -8.40 6.67
N LEU A 57 -16.85 -9.50 6.07
CA LEU A 57 -15.62 -9.54 5.28
C LEU A 57 -15.86 -9.71 3.76
N SER A 58 -17.05 -10.13 3.32
CA SER A 58 -17.33 -10.44 1.91
C SER A 58 -17.89 -9.27 1.11
N GLN A 59 -18.10 -8.10 1.72
CA GLN A 59 -18.74 -6.97 1.03
C GLN A 59 -17.97 -6.54 -0.22
N ASN A 60 -18.66 -5.92 -1.18
CA ASN A 60 -18.10 -5.37 -2.41
C ASN A 60 -18.37 -3.86 -2.49
N LEU A 61 -17.34 -3.04 -2.27
CA LEU A 61 -17.41 -1.58 -2.39
C LEU A 61 -17.28 -1.06 -3.82
N THR A 62 -16.81 -1.87 -4.78
CA THR A 62 -16.64 -1.47 -6.19
C THR A 62 -17.93 -0.95 -6.84
N ARG A 63 -19.11 -1.26 -6.26
CA ARG A 63 -20.42 -0.76 -6.72
C ARG A 63 -20.75 0.66 -6.24
N ARG A 64 -19.92 1.29 -5.41
CA ARG A 64 -20.13 2.65 -4.88
C ARG A 64 -18.92 3.51 -5.21
N LYS A 65 -19.11 4.57 -6.01
CA LYS A 65 -18.09 5.60 -6.18
C LYS A 65 -17.84 6.27 -4.82
N ILE A 66 -16.66 6.04 -4.26
CA ILE A 66 -16.25 6.56 -2.96
C ILE A 66 -15.82 8.02 -3.09
N TYR A 67 -15.03 8.31 -4.11
CA TYR A 67 -14.58 9.66 -4.40
C TYR A 67 -15.54 10.37 -5.34
N ARG A 68 -15.74 11.66 -5.08
CA ARG A 68 -16.31 12.60 -6.05
C ARG A 68 -15.14 13.30 -6.73
N TYR A 69 -14.89 12.93 -7.97
CA TYR A 69 -13.90 13.58 -8.83
C TYR A 69 -14.48 14.84 -9.52
N ASP A 70 -15.82 14.95 -9.60
CA ASP A 70 -16.51 16.10 -10.21
C ASP A 70 -16.55 17.31 -9.24
N THR A 71 -15.39 17.89 -8.93
CA THR A 71 -15.28 19.09 -8.10
C THR A 71 -14.55 20.20 -8.84
N PRO A 72 -14.88 21.49 -8.61
CA PRO A 72 -14.19 22.61 -9.26
C PRO A 72 -12.68 22.61 -9.02
N GLU A 73 -12.25 22.23 -7.81
CA GLU A 73 -10.84 22.05 -7.44
C GLU A 73 -10.14 21.02 -8.33
N GLU A 74 -10.76 19.86 -8.52
CA GLU A 74 -10.18 18.78 -9.33
C GLU A 74 -10.09 19.19 -10.80
N GLU A 75 -11.12 19.88 -11.32
CA GLU A 75 -11.11 20.42 -12.67
C GLU A 75 -9.98 21.45 -12.85
N GLU A 76 -9.75 22.31 -11.86
CA GLU A 76 -8.65 23.27 -11.87
C GLU A 76 -7.28 22.61 -11.75
N TYR A 77 -7.15 21.58 -10.91
CA TYR A 77 -5.95 20.76 -10.84
C TYR A 77 -5.63 20.13 -12.20
N GLN A 78 -6.62 19.49 -12.84
CA GLN A 78 -6.43 18.89 -14.16
C GLN A 78 -6.02 19.94 -15.20
N LYS A 79 -6.68 21.10 -15.23
CA LYS A 79 -6.28 22.22 -16.10
C LYS A 79 -4.85 22.68 -15.83
N MET A 80 -4.44 22.76 -14.57
CA MET A 80 -3.08 23.12 -14.18
C MET A 80 -2.07 22.07 -14.66
N MET A 81 -2.34 20.77 -14.47
CA MET A 81 -1.43 19.70 -14.88
C MET A 81 -1.33 19.56 -16.41
N LEU A 82 -2.42 19.83 -17.14
CA LEU A 82 -2.43 19.85 -18.60
C LEU A 82 -1.78 21.12 -19.18
N GLY A 83 -1.96 22.27 -18.52
CA GLY A 83 -1.45 23.56 -18.97
C GLY A 83 0.02 23.83 -18.60
N LYS A 84 0.48 23.32 -17.45
CA LYS A 84 1.91 23.25 -17.14
C LYS A 84 2.46 22.07 -17.95
N SER A 85 3.35 22.32 -18.91
CA SER A 85 4.16 21.24 -19.48
C SER A 85 5.11 20.75 -18.37
N LEU A 86 4.62 19.85 -17.51
CA LEU A 86 5.34 19.26 -16.37
C LEU A 86 6.38 18.22 -16.83
N ILE A 87 6.56 18.14 -18.14
CA ILE A 87 7.62 17.41 -18.80
C ILE A 87 8.68 18.43 -19.21
N HIS A 88 9.61 18.69 -18.31
CA HIS A 88 10.80 19.47 -18.55
C HIS A 88 12.03 18.55 -18.70
N PHE A 89 12.41 18.21 -19.92
CA PHE A 89 13.70 17.55 -20.15
C PHE A 89 14.79 18.61 -20.28
N GLY A 90 15.88 18.45 -19.54
CA GLY A 90 17.09 19.23 -19.78
C GLY A 90 17.68 18.93 -21.17
N PRO A 91 18.49 19.83 -21.73
CA PRO A 91 19.17 19.60 -23.00
C PRO A 91 19.96 18.28 -23.00
N ASP A 92 20.60 17.93 -21.87
CA ASP A 92 21.46 16.75 -21.72
C ASP A 92 20.77 15.53 -21.03
N ASP A 93 19.44 15.53 -20.94
CA ASP A 93 18.68 14.49 -20.21
C ASP A 93 18.27 13.29 -21.08
N ASP A 94 19.21 12.78 -21.87
CA ASP A 94 18.92 11.79 -22.93
C ASP A 94 18.47 10.43 -22.38
N THR A 95 19.02 10.00 -21.24
CA THR A 95 18.60 8.77 -20.55
C THR A 95 17.14 8.85 -20.10
N GLN A 96 16.72 9.97 -19.49
CA GLN A 96 15.35 10.15 -19.01
C GLN A 96 14.36 10.25 -20.19
N LYS A 97 14.76 10.87 -21.31
CA LYS A 97 13.98 10.86 -22.56
C LYS A 97 13.81 9.44 -23.09
N GLN A 98 14.89 8.65 -23.12
CA GLN A 98 14.83 7.26 -23.58
C GLN A 98 13.88 6.43 -22.70
N LEU A 99 13.99 6.53 -21.38
CA LEU A 99 13.09 5.85 -20.44
C LEU A 99 11.63 6.29 -20.65
N PHE A 100 11.39 7.60 -20.80
CA PHE A 100 10.06 8.12 -21.09
C PHE A 100 9.46 7.50 -22.37
N HIS A 101 10.25 7.42 -23.45
CA HIS A 101 9.80 6.81 -24.70
C HIS A 101 9.59 5.29 -24.58
N GLN A 102 10.49 4.59 -23.90
CA GLN A 102 10.39 3.14 -23.68
C GLN A 102 9.14 2.78 -22.88
N TYR A 103 8.80 3.57 -21.87
CA TYR A 103 7.65 3.35 -21.00
C TYR A 103 6.43 4.21 -21.34
N HIS A 104 6.34 4.81 -22.54
CA HIS A 104 5.24 5.72 -22.87
C HIS A 104 3.88 5.03 -22.74
N ASN A 105 3.76 3.78 -23.20
CA ASN A 105 2.52 3.00 -23.05
C ASN A 105 2.17 2.81 -21.58
N ASN A 106 3.19 2.69 -20.71
CA ASN A 106 3.00 2.58 -19.28
C ASN A 106 2.42 3.84 -18.68
N ILE A 107 3.04 4.95 -19.06
CA ILE A 107 2.64 6.29 -18.67
C ILE A 107 1.21 6.61 -19.13
N ASP A 108 0.91 6.39 -20.40
CA ASP A 108 -0.40 6.66 -21.01
C ASP A 108 -1.51 5.82 -20.37
N TYR A 109 -1.24 4.55 -20.08
CA TYR A 109 -2.20 3.70 -19.39
C TYR A 109 -2.56 4.25 -18.01
N ASN A 110 -1.59 4.73 -17.24
CA ASN A 110 -1.82 5.30 -15.91
C ASN A 110 -2.59 6.62 -15.95
N ILE A 111 -2.30 7.47 -16.93
CA ILE A 111 -3.09 8.68 -17.19
C ILE A 111 -4.54 8.31 -17.52
N ASN A 112 -4.76 7.33 -18.40
CA ASN A 112 -6.10 6.97 -18.88
C ASN A 112 -6.94 6.17 -17.86
N THR A 113 -6.31 5.48 -16.91
CA THR A 113 -7.03 4.61 -15.96
C THR A 113 -7.23 5.20 -14.58
N CYS A 114 -6.30 6.03 -14.11
CA CYS A 114 -6.36 6.62 -12.77
C CYS A 114 -5.94 8.09 -12.71
N GLU A 115 -5.76 8.75 -13.86
CA GLU A 115 -5.34 10.15 -13.97
C GLU A 115 -4.01 10.44 -13.25
N ALA A 116 -3.13 9.45 -13.15
CA ALA A 116 -1.80 9.62 -12.58
C ALA A 116 -0.89 10.29 -13.61
N PHE A 117 -0.67 11.60 -13.48
CA PHE A 117 0.13 12.35 -14.42
C PHE A 117 1.62 12.02 -14.30
N PHE A 118 2.31 11.91 -15.43
CA PHE A 118 3.77 11.82 -15.44
C PHE A 118 4.36 13.18 -15.12
N THR A 119 5.25 13.18 -14.12
CA THR A 119 5.99 14.36 -13.71
C THR A 119 7.48 14.09 -13.85
N ASN A 120 8.26 15.09 -14.24
CA ASN A 120 9.72 15.05 -14.10
C ASN A 120 10.20 16.20 -13.20
N ASN A 121 11.50 16.47 -13.16
CA ASN A 121 12.08 17.44 -12.21
C ASN A 121 11.78 17.03 -10.75
N ASN A 122 12.00 15.74 -10.45
CA ASN A 122 11.80 15.20 -9.11
C ASN A 122 13.13 14.77 -8.48
N GLY A 123 13.35 15.21 -7.25
CA GLY A 123 14.45 14.78 -6.40
C GLY A 123 13.96 13.72 -5.41
N ILE A 124 14.71 12.64 -5.27
CA ILE A 124 14.34 11.48 -4.45
C ILE A 124 15.45 11.21 -3.43
N ASP A 125 15.10 11.19 -2.14
CA ASP A 125 15.93 10.58 -1.10
C ASP A 125 15.29 9.27 -0.64
N ILE A 126 16.09 8.20 -0.56
CA ILE A 126 15.62 6.88 -0.12
C ILE A 126 16.01 6.66 1.34
N TYR A 127 15.02 6.36 2.19
CA TYR A 127 15.22 5.97 3.58
C TYR A 127 14.93 4.49 3.78
N THR A 128 15.91 3.79 4.34
CA THR A 128 15.81 2.36 4.68
C THR A 128 15.76 2.09 6.18
N ASP A 129 16.01 3.12 6.98
CA ASP A 129 16.04 3.11 8.44
C ASP A 129 14.98 4.07 9.01
N GLY A 130 14.27 3.62 10.04
CA GLY A 130 13.19 4.38 10.67
C GLY A 130 13.67 5.65 11.35
N HIS A 131 14.82 5.64 12.03
CA HIS A 131 15.33 6.84 12.70
C HIS A 131 15.65 7.94 11.69
N ALA A 132 16.39 7.62 10.62
CA ALA A 132 16.71 8.56 9.56
C ALA A 132 15.45 9.11 8.89
N LYS A 133 14.47 8.24 8.59
CA LYS A 133 13.18 8.64 8.01
C LYS A 133 12.42 9.63 8.90
N PHE A 134 12.28 9.31 10.18
CA PHE A 134 11.49 10.14 11.10
C PHE A 134 12.18 11.45 11.46
N GLU A 135 13.50 11.47 11.59
CA GLU A 135 14.24 12.74 11.73
C GLU A 135 14.08 13.64 10.51
N ALA A 136 14.14 13.08 9.29
CA ALA A 136 13.87 13.84 8.07
C ALA A 136 12.44 14.40 8.03
N LEU A 137 11.45 13.60 8.39
CA LEU A 137 10.05 14.03 8.48
C LEU A 137 9.87 15.14 9.53
N PHE A 138 10.40 14.98 10.74
CA PHE A 138 10.30 15.99 11.79
C PHE A 138 11.00 17.29 11.41
N LYS A 139 12.16 17.23 10.77
CA LYS A 139 12.85 18.41 10.26
C LYS A 139 12.01 19.15 9.21
N ALA A 140 11.33 18.42 8.32
CA ALA A 140 10.42 19.03 7.35
C ALA A 140 9.23 19.70 8.03
N ILE A 141 8.57 19.02 8.98
CA ILE A 141 7.43 19.56 9.76
C ILE A 141 7.84 20.79 10.57
N GLU A 142 9.02 20.77 11.21
CA GLU A 142 9.58 21.89 11.97
C GLU A 142 9.73 23.13 11.06
N GLY A 143 10.26 22.92 9.86
CA GLY A 143 10.51 23.95 8.86
C GLY A 143 9.27 24.49 8.15
N ALA A 144 8.12 23.82 8.28
CA ALA A 144 6.89 24.15 7.56
C ALA A 144 6.42 25.59 7.83
N LYS A 145 5.96 26.26 6.77
CA LYS A 145 5.53 27.67 6.78
C LYS A 145 4.10 27.89 6.34
N SER A 146 3.52 27.02 5.52
CA SER A 146 2.17 27.17 4.98
C SER A 146 1.26 26.03 5.39
N SER A 147 1.63 24.78 5.10
CA SER A 147 0.75 23.64 5.30
C SER A 147 1.47 22.34 5.63
N ILE A 148 0.78 21.48 6.37
CA ILE A 148 1.23 20.15 6.76
C ILE A 148 0.05 19.19 6.63
N HIS A 149 0.14 18.26 5.69
CA HIS A 149 -0.91 17.29 5.40
C HIS A 149 -0.37 15.87 5.61
N LEU A 150 -0.89 15.14 6.59
CA LEU A 150 -0.44 13.79 6.92
C LEU A 150 -1.59 12.79 6.81
N GLU A 151 -1.35 11.68 6.14
CA GLU A 151 -2.22 10.51 6.04
C GLU A 151 -1.42 9.27 6.43
N TYR A 152 -1.90 8.53 7.42
CA TYR A 152 -1.26 7.30 7.87
C TYR A 152 -2.29 6.26 8.29
N TYR A 153 -2.06 5.01 7.86
CA TYR A 153 -2.80 3.86 8.37
C TYR A 153 -2.73 3.74 9.90
N ILE A 154 -1.53 3.52 10.47
CA ILE A 154 -1.34 3.37 11.92
C ILE A 154 -0.67 4.61 12.51
N ILE A 155 -1.28 5.12 13.59
CA ILE A 155 -0.67 6.11 14.47
C ILE A 155 -0.84 5.66 15.91
N LYS A 156 0.25 5.19 16.52
CA LYS A 156 0.30 4.82 17.94
C LYS A 156 0.70 6.02 18.79
N TYR A 157 0.08 6.17 19.96
CA TYR A 157 0.40 7.23 20.92
C TYR A 157 1.53 6.84 21.88
N ASP A 158 2.63 6.33 21.33
CA ASP A 158 3.87 5.99 22.01
C ASP A 158 4.90 7.14 21.91
N ASP A 159 6.20 6.94 22.15
CA ASP A 159 7.16 8.06 22.13
C ASP A 159 7.16 8.79 20.77
N LEU A 160 7.21 8.03 19.68
CA LEU A 160 7.25 8.58 18.33
C LEU A 160 5.96 9.34 17.99
N GLY A 161 4.79 8.74 18.22
CA GLY A 161 3.52 9.41 17.94
C GLY A 161 3.22 10.59 18.88
N ARG A 162 3.70 10.55 20.13
CA ARG A 162 3.64 11.70 21.04
C ARG A 162 4.47 12.87 20.53
N ARG A 163 5.71 12.60 20.08
CA ARG A 163 6.58 13.63 19.49
C ARG A 163 5.93 14.24 18.25
N LEU A 164 5.38 13.40 17.36
CA LEU A 164 4.65 13.85 16.17
C LEU A 164 3.47 14.75 16.53
N LEU A 165 2.51 14.27 17.33
CA LEU A 165 1.31 15.05 17.68
C LEU A 165 1.64 16.34 18.43
N THR A 166 2.66 16.33 19.29
CA THR A 166 3.12 17.55 19.98
C THR A 166 3.65 18.57 18.98
N LEU A 167 4.48 18.14 18.03
CA LEU A 167 5.02 19.00 16.99
C LEU A 167 3.91 19.56 16.09
N LEU A 168 3.00 18.72 15.61
CA LEU A 168 1.85 19.13 14.79
C LEU A 168 0.97 20.15 15.53
N THR A 169 0.69 19.91 16.82
CA THR A 169 -0.09 20.83 17.66
C THR A 169 0.60 22.19 17.80
N ARG A 170 1.93 22.19 17.96
CA ARG A 170 2.70 23.44 18.03
C ARG A 170 2.67 24.20 16.70
N LYS A 171 2.88 23.51 15.57
CA LYS A 171 2.81 24.12 14.23
C LYS A 171 1.42 24.70 13.93
N ALA A 172 0.35 24.02 14.34
CA ALA A 172 -1.01 24.54 14.23
C ALA A 172 -1.18 25.83 15.05
N ALA A 173 -0.68 25.85 16.30
CA ALA A 173 -0.73 27.04 17.15
C ALA A 173 0.12 28.21 16.62
N GLU A 174 1.16 27.93 15.83
CA GLU A 174 1.97 28.91 15.10
C GLU A 174 1.24 29.47 13.85
N GLY A 175 0.05 28.96 13.52
CA GLY A 175 -0.75 29.40 12.38
C GLY A 175 -0.50 28.63 11.07
N VAL A 176 0.29 27.55 11.11
CA VAL A 176 0.45 26.65 9.95
C VAL A 176 -0.82 25.81 9.80
N GLU A 177 -1.30 25.63 8.57
CA GLU A 177 -2.46 24.79 8.30
C GLU A 177 -2.07 23.31 8.47
N VAL A 178 -2.61 22.62 9.48
CA VAL A 178 -2.23 21.23 9.76
C VAL A 178 -3.44 20.32 9.65
N ARG A 179 -3.42 19.37 8.70
CA ARG A 179 -4.44 18.34 8.52
C ARG A 179 -3.87 16.95 8.78
N LEU A 180 -4.53 16.20 9.68
CA LEU A 180 -4.14 14.84 10.04
C LEU A 180 -5.27 13.85 9.71
N LEU A 181 -5.09 13.08 8.65
CA LEU A 181 -5.94 11.96 8.26
C LEU A 181 -5.36 10.66 8.80
N TYR A 182 -6.23 9.79 9.33
CA TYR A 182 -5.84 8.47 9.79
C TYR A 182 -6.93 7.44 9.52
N ASP A 183 -6.55 6.18 9.30
CA ASP A 183 -7.51 5.08 9.21
C ASP A 183 -8.19 4.85 10.57
N GLU A 184 -9.51 4.66 10.60
CA GLU A 184 -10.27 4.49 11.84
C GLU A 184 -9.72 3.38 12.76
N MET A 185 -9.26 2.26 12.19
CA MET A 185 -8.71 1.14 12.98
C MET A 185 -7.28 1.38 13.42
N GLY A 186 -6.42 1.90 12.54
CA GLY A 186 -5.02 2.13 12.88
C GLY A 186 -4.79 3.38 13.73
N GLY A 187 -5.70 4.36 13.70
CA GLY A 187 -5.69 5.56 14.55
C GLY A 187 -6.40 5.39 15.90
N ARG A 188 -7.01 4.23 16.20
CA ARG A 188 -7.70 3.97 17.48
C ARG A 188 -6.79 4.09 18.72
N TYR A 189 -5.48 4.05 18.51
CA TYR A 189 -4.48 4.20 19.57
C TYR A 189 -4.26 5.65 19.99
N ILE A 190 -4.79 6.64 19.25
CA ILE A 190 -4.70 8.06 19.62
C ILE A 190 -5.80 8.40 20.65
N PRO A 191 -5.44 8.92 21.85
CA PRO A 191 -6.45 9.36 22.81
C PRO A 191 -7.28 10.52 22.25
N ARG A 192 -8.61 10.43 22.30
CA ARG A 192 -9.52 11.50 21.85
C ARG A 192 -9.24 12.86 22.49
N ARG A 193 -8.78 12.88 23.75
CA ARG A 193 -8.38 14.11 24.43
C ARG A 193 -7.26 14.84 23.67
N LYS A 194 -6.30 14.10 23.11
CA LYS A 194 -5.16 14.64 22.37
C LYS A 194 -5.55 15.17 21.00
N LEU A 195 -6.46 14.50 20.31
CA LEU A 195 -7.06 15.04 19.08
C LEU A 195 -7.82 16.35 19.35
N LYS A 196 -8.55 16.45 20.46
CA LYS A 196 -9.21 17.71 20.86
C LYS A 196 -8.23 18.81 21.23
N GLU A 197 -7.11 18.49 21.87
CA GLU A 197 -6.03 19.46 22.14
C GLU A 197 -5.42 19.98 20.83
N PHE A 198 -5.12 19.07 19.89
CA PHE A 198 -4.66 19.41 18.55
C PHE A 198 -5.66 20.31 17.81
N ALA A 199 -6.95 20.00 17.85
CA ALA A 199 -7.97 20.83 17.20
C ALA A 199 -8.15 22.22 17.83
N ARG A 200 -8.03 22.33 19.16
CA ARG A 200 -8.04 23.64 19.84
C ARG A 200 -6.86 24.52 19.47
N ALA A 201 -5.75 23.92 19.06
CA ALA A 201 -4.58 24.64 18.56
C ALA A 201 -4.72 25.09 17.09
N GLY A 202 -5.85 24.79 16.43
CA GLY A 202 -6.10 25.13 15.02
C GLY A 202 -5.85 23.98 14.05
N GLY A 203 -5.49 22.80 14.53
CA GLY A 203 -5.31 21.62 13.68
C GLY A 203 -6.64 21.00 13.25
N GLU A 204 -6.68 20.39 12.08
CA GLU A 204 -7.82 19.63 11.59
C GLU A 204 -7.48 18.14 11.56
N TYR A 205 -8.39 17.28 11.99
CA TYR A 205 -8.17 15.83 11.91
C TYR A 205 -9.40 15.11 11.38
N GLY A 206 -9.17 14.08 10.57
CA GLY A 206 -10.19 13.24 9.96
C GLY A 206 -9.90 11.77 10.19
N ALA A 207 -10.96 10.98 10.37
CA ALA A 207 -10.87 9.53 10.28
C ALA A 207 -11.32 9.12 8.88
N PHE A 208 -10.54 8.30 8.20
CA PHE A 208 -10.88 7.72 6.90
C PHE A 208 -11.82 6.52 7.10
N PHE A 209 -12.91 6.47 6.31
CA PHE A 209 -14.05 5.54 6.45
C PHE A 209 -14.51 5.26 7.89
N PRO A 210 -14.92 6.28 8.66
CA PRO A 210 -15.40 6.08 10.00
C PRO A 210 -16.79 5.41 9.99
N THR A 211 -17.04 4.57 10.99
CA THR A 211 -18.25 3.76 11.05
C THR A 211 -19.34 4.50 11.82
N LYS A 212 -20.44 4.87 11.15
CA LYS A 212 -21.61 5.52 11.80
C LYS A 212 -22.29 4.64 12.88
N PHE A 213 -22.12 3.31 12.82
CA PHE A 213 -22.62 2.36 13.81
C PHE A 213 -21.48 1.72 14.61
N ARG A 214 -21.26 2.17 15.85
CA ARG A 214 -20.19 1.67 16.75
C ARG A 214 -20.22 0.16 17.04
N VAL A 215 -21.33 -0.55 16.79
CA VAL A 215 -21.52 -1.96 17.16
C VAL A 215 -21.38 -2.92 15.98
N VAL A 216 -21.62 -2.47 14.74
CA VAL A 216 -21.59 -3.31 13.53
C VAL A 216 -20.83 -2.58 12.43
N ASN A 217 -19.52 -2.85 12.31
CA ASN A 217 -18.70 -2.30 11.22
C ASN A 217 -18.69 -3.26 10.03
N LEU A 218 -19.60 -3.04 9.10
CA LEU A 218 -19.70 -3.80 7.85
C LEU A 218 -18.59 -3.46 6.83
N ARG A 219 -17.77 -2.43 7.10
CA ARG A 219 -16.69 -1.95 6.22
C ARG A 219 -15.31 -2.31 6.77
N VAL A 220 -15.21 -3.29 7.68
CA VAL A 220 -13.95 -3.62 8.36
C VAL A 220 -12.80 -3.93 7.40
N ASN A 221 -13.14 -4.44 6.23
CA ASN A 221 -12.18 -4.89 5.24
C ASN A 221 -11.53 -3.81 4.39
N TYR A 222 -12.03 -2.59 4.41
CA TYR A 222 -11.50 -1.52 3.59
C TYR A 222 -10.72 -0.59 4.47
N ARG A 223 -9.43 -0.47 4.18
CA ARG A 223 -8.49 0.25 5.02
C ARG A 223 -7.69 1.20 4.17
N ASP A 224 -7.57 2.43 4.66
CA ASP A 224 -6.54 3.31 4.16
C ASP A 224 -5.19 2.78 4.62
N HIS A 225 -4.45 2.26 3.67
CA HIS A 225 -3.12 1.72 3.90
C HIS A 225 -2.04 2.68 3.36
N ARG A 226 -2.37 3.93 3.05
CA ARG A 226 -1.40 4.93 2.60
C ARG A 226 -0.62 5.51 3.77
N LYS A 227 0.55 6.05 3.43
CA LYS A 227 1.47 6.74 4.35
C LYS A 227 2.04 7.93 3.59
N ILE A 228 1.27 9.00 3.53
CA ILE A 228 1.59 10.20 2.78
C ILE A 228 1.81 11.34 3.78
N ALA A 229 2.88 12.10 3.61
CA ALA A 229 3.05 13.38 4.31
C ALA A 229 3.48 14.43 3.32
N VAL A 230 2.70 15.50 3.15
CA VAL A 230 3.04 16.64 2.28
C VAL A 230 3.25 17.88 3.13
N ILE A 231 4.39 18.54 2.93
CA ILE A 231 4.83 19.71 3.67
C ILE A 231 4.97 20.88 2.69
N ASP A 232 4.24 21.95 2.96
CA ASP A 232 4.16 23.21 2.20
C ASP A 232 3.87 23.03 0.69
N GLY A 233 3.34 21.88 0.27
CA GLY A 233 3.21 21.51 -1.14
C GLY A 233 4.55 21.36 -1.88
N ARG A 234 5.68 21.27 -1.17
CA ARG A 234 7.06 21.27 -1.75
C ARG A 234 7.86 20.00 -1.46
N THR A 235 7.57 19.33 -0.37
CA THR A 235 8.23 18.07 0.02
C THR A 235 7.16 17.08 0.40
N ALA A 236 7.28 15.85 -0.09
CA ALA A 236 6.39 14.76 0.27
C ALA A 236 7.14 13.52 0.73
N PHE A 237 6.48 12.67 1.50
CA PHE A 237 6.96 11.36 1.92
C PHE A 237 5.94 10.30 1.52
N ILE A 238 6.42 9.16 1.00
CA ILE A 238 5.61 7.99 0.65
C ILE A 238 6.40 6.69 0.88
N GLY A 239 5.76 5.64 1.39
CA GLY A 239 6.40 4.31 1.58
C GLY A 239 5.73 3.46 2.67
N GLY A 240 6.48 2.56 3.30
CA GLY A 240 5.89 1.54 4.18
C GLY A 240 5.78 1.88 5.68
N TYR A 241 6.60 2.80 6.21
CA TYR A 241 6.64 3.14 7.64
C TYR A 241 5.35 3.80 8.17
N ASN A 242 4.69 3.18 9.15
CA ASN A 242 3.66 3.84 9.97
C ASN A 242 4.27 4.58 11.17
N ILE A 243 3.43 5.26 11.97
CA ILE A 243 3.87 5.94 13.20
C ILE A 243 3.71 5.01 14.40
N GLY A 244 4.84 4.56 14.95
CA GLY A 244 4.94 3.81 16.20
C GLY A 244 6.39 3.45 16.56
N ASP A 245 6.63 3.12 17.82
CA ASP A 245 7.96 2.81 18.36
C ASP A 245 8.54 1.51 17.77
N GLU A 246 7.72 0.58 17.29
CA GLU A 246 8.21 -0.61 16.59
C GLU A 246 9.00 -0.28 15.31
N TYR A 247 8.65 0.82 14.63
CA TYR A 247 9.31 1.27 13.40
C TYR A 247 10.68 1.89 13.68
N LEU A 248 11.01 2.15 14.95
CA LEU A 248 12.33 2.52 15.44
C LEU A 248 13.09 1.31 16.02
N GLY A 249 12.60 0.09 15.77
CA GLY A 249 13.20 -1.13 16.28
C GLY A 249 13.04 -1.37 17.78
N LYS A 250 12.16 -0.60 18.46
CA LYS A 250 11.94 -0.73 19.93
C LYS A 250 11.07 -1.93 20.32
N ASN A 251 10.52 -2.67 19.36
CA ASN A 251 9.76 -3.90 19.65
C ASN A 251 10.72 -5.10 19.76
N PRO A 252 10.89 -5.70 20.96
CA PRO A 252 11.86 -6.78 21.16
C PRO A 252 11.52 -8.06 20.38
N LYS A 253 10.25 -8.28 20.00
CA LYS A 253 9.86 -9.44 19.20
C LYS A 253 10.28 -9.30 17.74
N MET A 254 10.04 -8.12 17.17
CA MET A 254 10.32 -7.85 15.75
C MET A 254 11.79 -7.46 15.52
N GLY A 255 12.40 -6.75 16.48
CA GLY A 255 13.76 -6.24 16.34
C GLY A 255 13.80 -5.04 15.39
N TYR A 256 14.91 -4.89 14.67
CA TYR A 256 15.07 -3.84 13.67
C TYR A 256 13.97 -3.91 12.61
N TRP A 257 13.34 -2.77 12.30
CA TRP A 257 12.26 -2.68 11.34
C TRP A 257 12.79 -2.17 10.02
N ARG A 258 13.00 -3.08 9.07
CA ARG A 258 13.57 -2.74 7.75
C ARG A 258 12.45 -2.43 6.77
N ASP A 259 12.25 -1.16 6.46
CA ASP A 259 11.25 -0.69 5.50
C ASP A 259 11.82 0.41 4.62
N THR A 260 11.18 0.69 3.47
CA THR A 260 11.64 1.66 2.47
C THR A 260 10.64 2.79 2.33
N HIS A 261 11.16 4.02 2.31
CA HIS A 261 10.37 5.25 2.19
C HIS A 261 11.10 6.25 1.30
N LEU A 262 10.36 6.94 0.45
CA LEU A 262 10.88 8.02 -0.37
C LEU A 262 10.53 9.36 0.27
N ARG A 263 11.49 10.28 0.28
CA ARG A 263 11.23 11.72 0.36
C ARG A 263 11.35 12.28 -1.04
N ILE A 264 10.30 12.92 -1.51
CA ILE A 264 10.18 13.47 -2.86
C ILE A 264 10.12 14.99 -2.77
N SER A 265 10.84 15.65 -3.66
CA SER A 265 10.73 17.09 -3.96
C SER A 265 10.53 17.26 -5.45
N GLY A 266 9.81 18.30 -5.88
CA GLY A 266 9.46 18.49 -7.29
C GLY A 266 8.00 18.19 -7.59
N TYR A 267 7.65 18.09 -8.87
CA TYR A 267 6.25 18.10 -9.31
C TYR A 267 5.42 16.88 -8.87
N ALA A 268 6.05 15.73 -8.59
CA ALA A 268 5.37 14.56 -8.02
C ALA A 268 4.74 14.82 -6.65
N VAL A 269 5.19 15.88 -5.93
CA VAL A 269 4.56 16.33 -4.69
C VAL A 269 3.11 16.79 -4.93
N TYR A 270 2.81 17.34 -6.10
CA TYR A 270 1.45 17.77 -6.44
C TYR A 270 0.48 16.60 -6.52
N GLU A 271 0.91 15.48 -7.10
CA GLU A 271 0.10 14.26 -7.18
C GLU A 271 -0.18 13.68 -5.78
N LEU A 272 0.81 13.67 -4.88
CA LEU A 272 0.62 13.25 -3.48
C LEU A 272 -0.30 14.22 -2.71
N GLN A 273 -0.20 15.51 -2.99
CA GLN A 273 -1.07 16.53 -2.41
C GLN A 273 -2.53 16.37 -2.88
N ARG A 274 -2.74 16.13 -4.17
CA ARG A 274 -4.05 15.80 -4.75
C ARG A 274 -4.61 14.53 -4.13
N ARG A 275 -3.80 13.46 -4.02
CA ARG A 275 -4.21 12.20 -3.39
C ARG A 275 -4.72 12.43 -1.97
N PHE A 276 -3.95 13.17 -1.16
CA PHE A 276 -4.36 13.55 0.19
C PHE A 276 -5.71 14.29 0.21
N PHE A 277 -5.93 15.26 -0.69
CA PHE A 277 -7.20 16.00 -0.74
C PHE A 277 -8.39 15.11 -1.14
N LEU A 278 -8.20 14.21 -2.10
CA LEU A 278 -9.22 13.23 -2.47
C LEU A 278 -9.60 12.35 -1.28
N ASP A 279 -8.62 11.90 -0.48
CA ASP A 279 -8.84 11.08 0.70
C ASP A 279 -9.49 11.87 1.85
N TRP A 280 -9.04 13.10 2.07
CA TRP A 280 -9.59 14.01 3.07
C TRP A 280 -11.09 14.25 2.87
N ARG A 281 -11.54 14.39 1.62
CA ARG A 281 -12.96 14.54 1.26
C ARG A 281 -13.84 13.36 1.66
N THR A 282 -13.27 12.19 1.92
CA THR A 282 -14.02 11.00 2.34
C THR A 282 -14.13 10.83 3.86
N SER A 283 -13.48 11.70 4.64
CA SER A 283 -13.52 11.66 6.11
C SER A 283 -14.84 12.21 6.68
N ASP A 284 -15.36 11.65 7.78
CA ASP A 284 -16.54 12.21 8.45
C ASP A 284 -16.17 13.47 9.25
N ASN A 285 -17.13 14.39 9.36
CA ASN A 285 -17.10 15.61 10.19
C ASN A 285 -16.18 16.73 9.70
N ILE A 286 -15.86 16.75 8.42
CA ILE A 286 -15.14 17.87 7.82
C ILE A 286 -15.99 18.41 6.69
N ASP A 287 -16.19 19.73 6.69
CA ASP A 287 -16.76 20.39 5.54
C ASP A 287 -15.86 20.06 4.33
N PRO A 288 -16.45 19.83 3.13
CA PRO A 288 -15.64 19.70 1.92
C PRO A 288 -14.61 20.82 1.91
N ILE A 289 -13.36 20.52 1.55
CA ILE A 289 -12.37 21.58 1.42
C ILE A 289 -12.96 22.58 0.43
N ASP A 290 -13.41 23.72 0.93
CA ASP A 290 -13.95 24.79 0.09
C ASP A 290 -12.73 25.52 -0.46
N LEU A 291 -12.04 24.81 -1.36
CA LEU A 291 -11.03 25.41 -2.19
C LEU A 291 -11.78 26.27 -3.18
N ASP A 292 -12.01 27.51 -2.77
CA ASP A 292 -12.21 28.60 -3.73
C ASP A 292 -11.14 28.40 -4.81
N PRO A 293 -11.53 28.21 -6.09
CA PRO A 293 -10.60 27.98 -7.18
C PRO A 293 -9.42 28.98 -7.17
N GLY A 294 -9.68 30.24 -6.83
CA GLY A 294 -8.64 31.28 -6.71
C GLY A 294 -7.56 31.02 -5.64
N CYS A 295 -7.79 30.09 -4.71
CA CYS A 295 -6.90 29.76 -3.60
C CYS A 295 -6.13 28.44 -3.81
N ILE A 296 -6.42 27.64 -4.84
CA ILE A 296 -5.81 26.32 -5.01
C ILE A 296 -4.29 26.41 -5.24
N GLY A 297 -3.83 27.47 -5.91
CA GLY A 297 -2.42 27.69 -6.24
C GLY A 297 -1.50 27.74 -5.00
N ARG A 298 -2.05 28.03 -3.81
CA ARG A 298 -1.27 28.03 -2.55
C ARG A 298 -0.73 26.65 -2.17
N TYR A 299 -1.37 25.58 -2.63
CA TYR A 299 -0.95 24.19 -2.36
C TYR A 299 -0.07 23.60 -3.46
N TYR A 300 0.03 24.28 -4.59
CA TYR A 300 0.82 23.86 -5.74
C TYR A 300 1.86 24.94 -6.09
N PRO A 301 2.77 25.26 -5.16
CA PRO A 301 3.71 26.37 -5.32
C PRO A 301 4.74 26.05 -6.39
N ASP A 302 5.26 27.07 -7.07
CA ASP A 302 6.29 26.89 -8.08
C ASP A 302 7.52 26.15 -7.51
N MET A 303 7.93 25.13 -8.27
CA MET A 303 9.05 24.27 -7.92
C MET A 303 10.34 24.81 -8.54
N PRO A 304 11.47 24.80 -7.81
CA PRO A 304 12.78 24.99 -8.41
C PRO A 304 12.96 23.98 -9.55
N LYS A 305 13.53 24.42 -10.67
CA LYS A 305 13.84 23.56 -11.80
C LYS A 305 15.23 22.95 -11.63
N PHE A 306 15.32 21.63 -11.69
CA PHE A 306 16.52 20.83 -11.77
C PHE A 306 16.26 19.60 -12.66
N CYS A 307 17.29 18.96 -13.20
CA CYS A 307 17.11 17.66 -13.87
C CYS A 307 16.82 16.62 -12.78
N GLY A 308 15.75 15.82 -12.93
CA GLY A 308 15.32 14.89 -11.91
C GLY A 308 14.37 13.83 -12.44
N ALA A 309 14.15 12.79 -11.64
CA ALA A 309 13.49 11.54 -12.01
C ALA A 309 12.08 11.73 -12.58
N GLY A 310 11.71 10.90 -13.55
CA GLY A 310 10.33 10.70 -13.97
C GLY A 310 9.54 9.93 -12.91
N ILE A 311 8.39 10.43 -12.47
CA ILE A 311 7.55 9.79 -11.45
C ILE A 311 6.07 9.88 -11.85
N GLN A 312 5.35 8.77 -11.68
CA GLN A 312 3.88 8.72 -11.55
C GLN A 312 3.49 8.22 -10.16
N ILE A 313 2.56 8.91 -9.52
CA ILE A 313 1.98 8.47 -8.25
C ILE A 313 0.68 7.74 -8.57
N VAL A 314 0.70 6.42 -8.45
CA VAL A 314 -0.44 5.57 -8.80
C VAL A 314 -1.08 5.10 -7.51
N SER A 315 -2.40 5.32 -7.41
CA SER A 315 -3.17 4.92 -6.24
C SER A 315 -4.28 3.97 -6.66
N SER A 316 -4.47 2.89 -5.90
CA SER A 316 -5.56 1.93 -6.10
C SER A 316 -6.44 1.85 -4.86
N GLY A 317 -7.66 1.36 -5.05
CA GLY A 317 -8.61 1.15 -3.97
C GLY A 317 -9.73 0.20 -4.41
N PRO A 318 -10.55 -0.29 -3.47
CA PRO A 318 -11.68 -1.17 -3.75
C PRO A 318 -12.76 -0.54 -4.65
N ASP A 319 -12.73 0.78 -4.84
CA ASP A 319 -13.59 1.56 -5.71
C ASP A 319 -13.16 1.57 -7.18
N ASP A 320 -11.94 1.16 -7.49
CA ASP A 320 -11.43 1.03 -8.85
C ASP A 320 -11.49 -0.44 -9.32
N PRO A 321 -12.25 -0.75 -10.39
CA PRO A 321 -12.32 -2.11 -10.92
C PRO A 321 -11.01 -2.58 -11.57
N ASN A 322 -10.11 -1.67 -11.98
CA ASN A 322 -8.92 -2.01 -12.74
C ASN A 322 -7.77 -2.52 -11.87
N GLN A 323 -7.73 -2.24 -10.57
CA GLN A 323 -6.61 -2.64 -9.70
C GLN A 323 -5.26 -2.15 -10.28
N VAL A 324 -5.19 -0.85 -10.62
CA VAL A 324 -4.12 -0.27 -11.46
C VAL A 324 -2.70 -0.60 -10.96
N ILE A 325 -2.42 -0.49 -9.65
CA ILE A 325 -1.09 -0.85 -9.10
C ILE A 325 -0.69 -2.29 -9.43
N LYS A 326 -1.64 -3.24 -9.36
CA LYS A 326 -1.39 -4.64 -9.75
C LYS A 326 -1.09 -4.75 -11.24
N GLN A 327 -1.84 -4.04 -12.08
CA GLN A 327 -1.62 -4.05 -13.53
C GLN A 327 -0.26 -3.45 -13.89
N ASP A 328 0.20 -2.42 -13.18
CA ASP A 328 1.54 -1.91 -13.37
C ASP A 328 2.64 -2.86 -12.91
N PHE A 329 2.47 -3.55 -11.78
CA PHE A 329 3.40 -4.61 -11.39
C PHE A 329 3.48 -5.71 -12.46
N LEU A 330 2.34 -6.13 -13.02
CA LEU A 330 2.32 -7.08 -14.14
C LEU A 330 3.12 -6.56 -15.32
N ARG A 331 2.92 -5.30 -15.70
CA ARG A 331 3.61 -4.70 -16.85
C ARG A 331 5.09 -4.51 -16.62
N MET A 332 5.52 -4.23 -15.38
CA MET A 332 6.93 -4.25 -15.01
C MET A 332 7.52 -5.65 -15.19
N ILE A 333 6.82 -6.68 -14.68
CA ILE A 333 7.28 -8.07 -14.75
C ILE A 333 7.36 -8.57 -16.21
N THR A 334 6.33 -8.31 -17.02
CA THR A 334 6.26 -8.81 -18.40
C THR A 334 7.18 -8.09 -19.37
N ASN A 335 7.64 -6.88 -19.03
CA ASN A 335 8.61 -6.13 -19.85
C ASN A 335 10.06 -6.31 -19.39
N ALA A 336 10.29 -7.05 -18.29
CA ALA A 336 11.62 -7.28 -17.76
C ALA A 336 12.49 -8.09 -18.72
N LYS A 337 13.75 -7.70 -18.86
CA LYS A 337 14.74 -8.31 -19.77
C LYS A 337 15.89 -8.96 -19.02
N GLU A 338 16.31 -8.39 -17.89
CA GLU A 338 17.52 -8.81 -17.18
C GLU A 338 17.22 -9.28 -15.76
N HIS A 339 16.53 -8.48 -14.95
CA HIS A 339 16.28 -8.82 -13.56
C HIS A 339 15.02 -8.19 -12.95
N ILE A 340 14.41 -8.88 -11.98
CA ILE A 340 13.28 -8.40 -11.19
C ILE A 340 13.56 -8.65 -9.71
N TYR A 341 13.76 -7.58 -8.92
CA TYR A 341 14.01 -7.71 -7.48
C TYR A 341 12.82 -7.17 -6.68
N ILE A 342 12.25 -8.01 -5.80
CA ILE A 342 11.04 -7.70 -5.03
C ILE A 342 11.34 -7.83 -3.53
N GLN A 343 10.97 -6.83 -2.73
CA GLN A 343 10.86 -6.95 -1.28
C GLN A 343 9.40 -6.79 -0.89
N SER A 344 8.87 -7.73 -0.10
CA SER A 344 7.50 -7.63 0.43
C SER A 344 7.36 -8.36 1.76
N PRO A 345 6.68 -7.79 2.78
CA PRO A 345 6.37 -8.54 4.00
C PRO A 345 5.40 -9.70 3.71
N TYR A 346 4.51 -9.52 2.73
CA TYR A 346 3.49 -10.49 2.35
C TYR A 346 3.56 -10.74 0.85
N PHE A 347 3.94 -11.96 0.48
CA PHE A 347 4.04 -12.37 -0.91
C PHE A 347 3.00 -13.46 -1.19
N VAL A 348 1.77 -13.03 -1.43
CA VAL A 348 0.62 -13.88 -1.72
C VAL A 348 -0.05 -13.36 -3.00
N PRO A 349 0.69 -13.34 -4.13
CA PRO A 349 0.21 -12.73 -5.36
C PRO A 349 -1.02 -13.46 -5.92
N ASP A 350 -1.78 -12.77 -6.76
CA ASP A 350 -2.78 -13.44 -7.57
C ASP A 350 -2.14 -14.31 -8.67
N GLU A 351 -2.98 -15.09 -9.35
CA GLU A 351 -2.52 -16.01 -10.39
C GLU A 351 -1.87 -15.29 -11.57
N SER A 352 -2.32 -14.09 -11.91
CA SER A 352 -1.75 -13.33 -13.03
C SER A 352 -0.31 -12.89 -12.73
N VAL A 353 -0.05 -12.42 -11.51
CA VAL A 353 1.30 -12.01 -11.09
C VAL A 353 2.20 -13.22 -10.94
N LEU A 354 1.70 -14.32 -10.36
CA LEU A 354 2.46 -15.55 -10.18
C LEU A 354 2.91 -16.16 -11.52
N GLU A 355 1.99 -16.30 -12.48
CA GLU A 355 2.31 -16.85 -13.80
C GLU A 355 3.26 -15.93 -14.59
N SER A 356 3.08 -14.61 -14.49
CA SER A 356 3.99 -13.65 -15.15
C SER A 356 5.41 -13.78 -14.61
N LEU A 357 5.59 -13.98 -13.30
CA LEU A 357 6.91 -14.24 -12.71
C LEU A 357 7.50 -15.56 -13.19
N LYS A 358 6.71 -16.64 -13.26
CA LYS A 358 7.19 -17.93 -13.81
C LYS A 358 7.65 -17.78 -15.26
N ILE A 359 6.90 -17.06 -16.08
CA ILE A 359 7.27 -16.79 -17.47
C ILE A 359 8.60 -16.02 -17.50
N ALA A 360 8.74 -14.94 -16.74
CA ALA A 360 9.99 -14.18 -16.68
C ALA A 360 11.20 -15.06 -16.28
N ILE A 361 11.04 -15.89 -15.25
CA ILE A 361 12.09 -16.82 -14.80
C ILE A 361 12.48 -17.79 -15.92
N LEU A 362 11.50 -18.42 -16.56
CA LEU A 362 11.73 -19.38 -17.64
C LEU A 362 12.26 -18.73 -18.93
N SER A 363 12.03 -17.42 -19.10
CA SER A 363 12.63 -16.59 -20.15
C SER A 363 14.07 -16.17 -19.86
N GLY A 364 14.62 -16.50 -18.69
CA GLY A 364 16.01 -16.23 -18.30
C GLY A 364 16.22 -14.97 -17.47
N VAL A 365 15.16 -14.29 -17.03
CA VAL A 365 15.24 -13.11 -16.17
C VAL A 365 15.65 -13.51 -14.74
N ASP A 366 16.61 -12.80 -14.13
CA ASP A 366 17.04 -13.03 -12.74
C ASP A 366 15.99 -12.49 -11.76
N VAL A 367 15.07 -13.36 -11.33
CA VAL A 367 14.04 -13.01 -10.34
C VAL A 367 14.52 -13.31 -8.93
N ARG A 368 14.55 -12.26 -8.10
CA ARG A 368 14.90 -12.36 -6.68
C ARG A 368 13.80 -11.77 -5.81
N ILE A 369 13.44 -12.49 -4.75
CA ILE A 369 12.36 -12.05 -3.84
C ILE A 369 12.87 -12.15 -2.41
N MET A 370 12.64 -11.11 -1.62
CA MET A 370 12.99 -11.07 -0.22
C MET A 370 11.76 -10.95 0.66
N ILE A 371 11.67 -11.81 1.67
CA ILE A 371 10.56 -11.91 2.63
C ILE A 371 11.09 -11.94 4.08
N PRO A 372 10.28 -11.57 5.08
CA PRO A 372 10.68 -11.60 6.48
C PRO A 372 10.88 -13.04 7.01
N ASP A 373 11.72 -13.21 8.04
CA ASP A 373 11.89 -14.46 8.79
C ASP A 373 10.75 -14.72 9.82
N LYS A 374 10.13 -13.64 10.30
CA LYS A 374 9.19 -13.67 11.41
C LYS A 374 7.74 -13.57 10.93
N PRO A 375 6.84 -14.44 11.43
CA PRO A 375 5.41 -14.26 11.24
C PRO A 375 4.88 -13.16 12.18
N ASP A 376 4.26 -12.14 11.61
CA ASP A 376 3.42 -11.17 12.32
C ASP A 376 1.92 -11.53 12.25
N HIS A 377 1.52 -12.26 11.21
CA HIS A 377 0.20 -12.87 11.04
C HIS A 377 0.27 -14.40 10.86
N ILE A 378 -0.62 -15.11 11.57
CA ILE A 378 -0.59 -16.58 11.73
C ILE A 378 -0.70 -17.34 10.39
N PHE A 379 -1.48 -16.85 9.43
CA PHE A 379 -1.71 -17.52 8.13
C PHE A 379 -0.86 -16.94 7.00
N ILE A 380 -0.63 -15.62 6.99
CA ILE A 380 0.01 -14.92 5.87
C ILE A 380 1.44 -15.40 5.65
N TYR A 381 2.19 -15.66 6.73
CA TYR A 381 3.55 -16.16 6.64
C TYR A 381 3.64 -17.53 5.93
N TRP A 382 2.76 -18.48 6.27
CA TRP A 382 2.77 -19.79 5.63
C TRP A 382 2.22 -19.75 4.21
N ALA A 383 1.26 -18.87 3.91
CA ALA A 383 0.84 -18.62 2.54
C ALA A 383 2.03 -18.09 1.72
N THR A 384 2.75 -17.10 2.25
CA THR A 384 3.96 -16.53 1.63
C THR A 384 4.98 -17.62 1.31
N LEU A 385 5.33 -18.49 2.28
CA LEU A 385 6.25 -19.60 2.06
C LEU A 385 5.76 -20.59 0.97
N ALA A 386 4.45 -20.81 0.86
CA ALA A 386 3.89 -21.66 -0.18
C ALA A 386 4.06 -21.07 -1.59
N TYR A 387 3.79 -19.77 -1.76
CA TYR A 387 3.91 -19.07 -3.05
C TYR A 387 5.35 -18.90 -3.49
N VAL A 388 6.25 -18.47 -2.59
CA VAL A 388 7.68 -18.36 -2.94
C VAL A 388 8.28 -19.74 -3.19
N GLY A 389 7.85 -20.76 -2.44
CA GLY A 389 8.28 -22.15 -2.65
C GLY A 389 7.91 -22.69 -4.03
N GLU A 390 6.77 -22.29 -4.57
CA GLU A 390 6.39 -22.59 -5.96
C GLU A 390 7.37 -21.93 -6.94
N LEU A 391 7.72 -20.65 -6.76
CA LEU A 391 8.68 -19.94 -7.62
C LEU A 391 10.11 -20.48 -7.54
N VAL A 392 10.54 -20.99 -6.37
CA VAL A 392 11.85 -21.65 -6.21
C VAL A 392 11.98 -22.84 -7.15
N GLU A 393 10.90 -23.60 -7.37
CA GLU A 393 10.92 -24.75 -8.29
C GLU A 393 11.15 -24.33 -9.76
N TYR A 394 10.84 -23.09 -10.11
CA TYR A 394 11.08 -22.53 -11.45
C TYR A 394 12.45 -21.85 -11.58
N GLY A 395 13.15 -21.58 -10.47
CA GLY A 395 14.48 -20.97 -10.48
C GLY A 395 14.58 -19.58 -9.85
N ALA A 396 13.52 -19.07 -9.20
CA ALA A 396 13.60 -17.83 -8.43
C ALA A 396 14.56 -17.97 -7.24
N LYS A 397 15.31 -16.91 -6.93
CA LYS A 397 16.14 -16.84 -5.72
C LYS A 397 15.38 -16.14 -4.60
N ILE A 398 15.05 -16.88 -3.55
CA ILE A 398 14.30 -16.35 -2.42
C ILE A 398 15.25 -16.11 -1.25
N TYR A 399 15.15 -14.94 -0.63
CA TYR A 399 15.97 -14.53 0.51
C TYR A 399 15.09 -14.28 1.73
N ILE A 400 15.37 -14.99 2.82
CA ILE A 400 14.72 -14.77 4.13
C ILE A 400 15.57 -13.76 4.89
N TYR A 401 15.03 -12.58 5.16
CA TYR A 401 15.74 -11.53 5.89
C TYR A 401 15.73 -11.81 7.40
N GLU A 402 16.90 -11.88 8.03
CA GLU A 402 17.06 -12.33 9.42
C GLU A 402 17.45 -11.21 10.41
N ASN A 403 17.79 -10.02 9.91
CA ASN A 403 18.19 -8.89 10.75
C ASN A 403 16.98 -8.07 11.24
N GLY A 404 15.92 -8.74 11.67
CA GLY A 404 14.67 -8.12 12.13
C GLY A 404 13.51 -8.32 11.16
N PHE A 405 12.51 -7.44 11.19
CA PHE A 405 11.30 -7.58 10.37
C PHE A 405 11.42 -6.78 9.06
N LEU A 406 11.36 -7.47 7.92
CA LEU A 406 11.31 -6.85 6.60
C LEU A 406 9.87 -6.45 6.26
N HIS A 407 9.65 -5.16 6.06
CA HIS A 407 8.36 -4.57 5.73
C HIS A 407 8.42 -3.66 4.50
N ALA A 408 9.50 -3.69 3.71
CA ALA A 408 9.58 -2.95 2.45
C ALA A 408 8.55 -3.47 1.43
N LYS A 409 8.01 -2.59 0.58
CA LYS A 409 7.15 -2.93 -0.58
C LYS A 409 7.74 -2.32 -1.82
N THR A 410 8.70 -3.03 -2.38
CA THR A 410 9.49 -2.50 -3.50
C THR A 410 9.60 -3.52 -4.60
N ILE A 411 9.59 -3.04 -5.84
CA ILE A 411 9.98 -3.79 -7.03
C ILE A 411 10.92 -2.92 -7.86
N THR A 412 12.01 -3.49 -8.37
CA THR A 412 12.90 -2.85 -9.34
C THR A 412 13.16 -3.79 -10.50
N VAL A 413 13.15 -3.25 -11.71
CA VAL A 413 13.31 -3.97 -12.97
C VAL A 413 14.38 -3.30 -13.83
N ASP A 414 15.35 -4.10 -14.28
CA ASP A 414 16.39 -3.78 -15.26
C ASP A 414 17.20 -2.49 -14.99
N ASP A 415 17.26 -2.03 -13.74
CA ASP A 415 17.81 -0.71 -13.39
C ASP A 415 17.15 0.46 -14.14
N GLU A 416 15.93 0.30 -14.65
CA GLU A 416 15.23 1.29 -15.47
C GLU A 416 14.00 1.87 -14.75
N ILE A 417 13.25 1.00 -14.09
CA ILE A 417 12.00 1.35 -13.40
C ILE A 417 11.95 0.70 -12.01
N CYS A 418 11.39 1.42 -11.06
CA CYS A 418 11.10 0.89 -9.74
C CYS A 418 9.78 1.41 -9.19
N ALA A 419 9.22 0.69 -8.22
CA ALA A 419 8.06 1.15 -7.47
C ALA A 419 8.32 1.02 -5.97
N VAL A 420 7.96 2.07 -5.22
CA VAL A 420 8.02 2.11 -3.76
C VAL A 420 6.72 2.70 -3.24
N GLY A 421 6.11 2.08 -2.24
CA GLY A 421 4.85 2.57 -1.69
C GLY A 421 4.32 1.73 -0.56
N SER A 422 2.99 1.66 -0.48
CA SER A 422 2.30 0.94 0.58
C SER A 422 1.78 -0.45 0.16
N CYS A 423 1.62 -0.69 -1.15
CA CYS A 423 0.98 -1.89 -1.69
C CYS A 423 1.86 -3.15 -1.53
N ASN A 424 1.38 -4.15 -0.79
CA ASN A 424 2.06 -5.46 -0.73
C ASN A 424 1.82 -6.28 -2.00
N PHE A 425 2.62 -7.33 -2.20
CA PHE A 425 2.39 -8.32 -3.25
C PHE A 425 1.35 -9.37 -2.79
N ASP A 426 0.16 -8.90 -2.37
CA ASP A 426 -0.93 -9.75 -1.93
C ASP A 426 -2.30 -9.35 -2.51
N ILE A 427 -3.21 -10.32 -2.57
CA ILE A 427 -4.56 -10.15 -3.12
C ILE A 427 -5.31 -9.02 -2.41
N ARG A 428 -5.13 -8.90 -1.09
CA ARG A 428 -5.76 -7.85 -0.28
C ARG A 428 -5.29 -6.45 -0.66
N SER A 429 -3.99 -6.20 -0.80
CA SER A 429 -3.49 -4.87 -1.20
C SER A 429 -3.90 -4.52 -2.62
N PHE A 430 -4.00 -5.52 -3.51
CA PHE A 430 -4.46 -5.30 -4.89
C PHE A 430 -5.95 -4.95 -5.01
N SER A 431 -6.80 -5.40 -4.08
CA SER A 431 -8.26 -5.37 -4.29
C SER A 431 -9.09 -4.75 -3.17
N LEU A 432 -8.59 -4.68 -1.94
CA LEU A 432 -9.37 -4.29 -0.77
C LEU A 432 -8.80 -3.07 -0.04
N ASN A 433 -7.49 -2.91 0.00
CA ASN A 433 -6.88 -1.75 0.63
C ASN A 433 -6.84 -0.57 -0.33
N PHE A 434 -6.91 0.64 0.23
CA PHE A 434 -6.49 1.84 -0.47
C PHE A 434 -4.98 1.95 -0.34
N GLU A 435 -4.30 1.95 -1.48
CA GLU A 435 -2.84 1.92 -1.56
C GLU A 435 -2.34 3.07 -2.44
N SER A 436 -1.06 3.40 -2.31
CA SER A 436 -0.38 4.36 -3.18
C SER A 436 1.09 3.99 -3.35
N ASN A 437 1.56 4.03 -4.58
CA ASN A 437 2.94 3.74 -4.95
C ASN A 437 3.48 4.85 -5.86
N ALA A 438 4.75 5.22 -5.64
CA ALA A 438 5.52 6.00 -6.59
C ALA A 438 6.18 5.05 -7.59
N PHE A 439 5.77 5.11 -8.85
CA PHE A 439 6.43 4.47 -9.98
C PHE A 439 7.46 5.44 -10.54
N VAL A 440 8.74 5.08 -10.41
CA VAL A 440 9.88 5.93 -10.73
C VAL A 440 10.58 5.35 -11.96
N TYR A 441 10.61 6.15 -13.01
CA TYR A 441 11.30 5.89 -14.28
C TYR A 441 12.64 6.61 -14.25
N ASP A 442 13.60 6.08 -13.52
CA ASP A 442 14.92 6.68 -13.35
C ASP A 442 15.97 5.63 -13.02
N GLN A 443 17.05 5.62 -13.80
CA GLN A 443 18.10 4.63 -13.69
C GLN A 443 18.85 4.73 -12.36
N SER A 444 19.09 5.96 -11.89
CA SER A 444 19.86 6.17 -10.66
C SER A 444 19.12 5.64 -9.43
N THR A 445 17.81 5.87 -9.36
CA THR A 445 16.93 5.42 -8.29
C THR A 445 16.74 3.90 -8.32
N ALA A 446 16.49 3.32 -9.50
CA ALA A 446 16.35 1.87 -9.66
C ALA A 446 17.64 1.14 -9.25
N THR A 447 18.79 1.62 -9.72
CA THR A 447 20.12 1.11 -9.33
C THR A 447 20.37 1.22 -7.82
N ALA A 448 19.99 2.34 -7.20
CA ALA A 448 20.13 2.53 -5.75
C ALA A 448 19.28 1.52 -4.96
N LEU A 449 18.05 1.25 -5.38
CA LEU A 449 17.20 0.22 -4.76
C LEU A 449 17.75 -1.19 -4.98
N ARG A 450 18.35 -1.48 -6.15
CA ARG A 450 19.05 -2.74 -6.37
C ARG A 450 20.24 -2.92 -5.43
N HIS A 451 21.05 -1.89 -5.22
CA HIS A 451 22.16 -1.93 -4.26
C HIS A 451 21.66 -2.13 -2.81
N ILE A 452 20.57 -1.47 -2.45
CA ILE A 452 19.91 -1.67 -1.15
C ILE A 452 19.47 -3.13 -0.98
N PHE A 453 18.86 -3.73 -2.02
CA PHE A 453 18.48 -5.14 -2.02
C PHE A 453 19.70 -6.04 -1.79
N HIS A 454 20.80 -5.81 -2.51
CA HIS A 454 22.04 -6.58 -2.34
C HIS A 454 22.64 -6.43 -0.95
N LYS A 455 22.59 -5.25 -0.35
CA LYS A 455 23.04 -5.06 1.03
C LYS A 455 22.18 -5.85 2.02
N ASP A 456 20.86 -5.89 1.79
CA ASP A 456 19.94 -6.68 2.61
C ASP A 456 20.17 -8.21 2.43
N ILE A 457 20.70 -8.68 1.28
CA ILE A 457 21.13 -10.08 1.10
C ILE A 457 22.22 -10.47 2.11
N GLU A 458 23.15 -9.58 2.46
CA GLU A 458 24.21 -9.85 3.45
C GLU A 458 23.66 -10.18 4.84
N LYS A 459 22.38 -9.88 5.08
CA LYS A 459 21.62 -10.13 6.31
C LYS A 459 20.50 -11.15 6.10
N SER A 460 20.57 -11.93 5.03
CA SER A 460 19.53 -12.86 4.63
C SER A 460 20.08 -14.25 4.39
N GLN A 461 19.24 -15.25 4.59
CA GLN A 461 19.50 -16.64 4.22
C GLN A 461 18.84 -16.95 2.86
N LEU A 462 19.56 -17.62 1.98
CA LEU A 462 18.98 -18.15 0.73
C LEU A 462 18.01 -19.30 1.06
N TYR A 463 16.77 -19.20 0.58
CA TYR A 463 15.77 -20.25 0.63
C TYR A 463 15.71 -20.95 -0.72
N ASP A 464 16.51 -22.02 -0.84
CA ASP A 464 16.68 -22.77 -2.06
C ASP A 464 15.74 -23.98 -2.16
N LEU A 465 15.85 -24.70 -3.30
CA LEU A 465 15.02 -25.85 -3.61
C LEU A 465 15.21 -27.01 -2.62
N GLU A 466 16.43 -27.19 -2.12
CA GLU A 466 16.74 -28.24 -1.15
C GLU A 466 16.06 -27.94 0.20
N THR A 467 16.17 -26.70 0.67
CA THR A 467 15.52 -26.19 1.88
C THR A 467 14.00 -26.31 1.77
N TYR A 468 13.42 -25.91 0.63
CA TYR A 468 12.00 -26.07 0.37
C TYR A 468 11.60 -27.55 0.43
N ARG A 469 12.27 -28.46 -0.28
CA ARG A 469 11.86 -29.88 -0.34
C ARG A 469 12.00 -30.61 0.99
N SER A 470 13.04 -30.31 1.76
CA SER A 470 13.38 -30.93 3.04
C SER A 470 12.53 -30.45 4.22
N ARG A 471 11.71 -29.41 4.05
CA ARG A 471 10.89 -28.84 5.13
C ARG A 471 9.98 -29.89 5.82
N PRO A 472 9.78 -29.79 7.16
CA PRO A 472 9.00 -30.77 7.90
C PRO A 472 7.54 -30.89 7.44
N ARG A 473 6.94 -32.08 7.59
CA ARG A 473 5.52 -32.34 7.24
C ARG A 473 4.54 -31.36 7.91
N ARG A 474 4.84 -30.92 9.14
CA ARG A 474 4.04 -29.90 9.85
C ARG A 474 3.99 -28.57 9.11
N ILE A 475 5.09 -28.15 8.48
CA ILE A 475 5.15 -26.92 7.69
C ILE A 475 4.35 -27.08 6.40
N LYS A 476 4.51 -28.21 5.69
CA LYS A 476 3.72 -28.53 4.49
C LYS A 476 2.20 -28.47 4.73
N ILE A 477 1.74 -28.95 5.90
CA ILE A 477 0.34 -28.86 6.32
C ILE A 477 -0.08 -27.39 6.53
N LYS A 478 0.72 -26.60 7.25
CA LYS A 478 0.43 -25.17 7.49
C LYS A 478 0.36 -24.36 6.19
N GLU A 479 1.28 -24.60 5.26
CA GLU A 479 1.29 -23.99 3.92
C GLU A 479 0.01 -24.34 3.16
N SER A 480 -0.37 -25.63 3.13
CA SER A 480 -1.54 -26.10 2.40
C SER A 480 -2.85 -25.52 2.96
N ILE A 481 -2.98 -25.46 4.29
CA ILE A 481 -4.13 -24.81 4.95
C ILE A 481 -4.14 -23.32 4.63
N SER A 482 -3.00 -22.64 4.72
CA SER A 482 -2.95 -21.18 4.53
C SER A 482 -3.21 -20.78 3.07
N ARG A 483 -2.73 -21.58 2.10
CA ARG A 483 -2.99 -21.38 0.67
C ARG A 483 -4.48 -21.45 0.32
N LEU A 484 -5.24 -22.27 1.04
CA LEU A 484 -6.69 -22.40 0.85
C LEU A 484 -7.44 -21.11 1.22
N PHE A 485 -6.92 -20.37 2.19
CA PHE A 485 -7.47 -19.10 2.64
C PHE A 485 -6.81 -17.88 1.98
N ALA A 486 -5.78 -18.05 1.13
CA ALA A 486 -5.10 -16.96 0.45
C ALA A 486 -6.03 -15.95 -0.26
N PRO A 487 -7.14 -16.34 -0.91
CA PRO A 487 -8.09 -15.38 -1.49
C PRO A 487 -8.81 -14.48 -0.47
N LEU A 488 -8.70 -14.78 0.83
CA LEU A 488 -9.28 -14.02 1.93
C LEU A 488 -8.22 -13.24 2.73
N LEU A 489 -6.92 -13.50 2.46
CA LEU A 489 -5.79 -12.89 3.17
C LEU A 489 -5.40 -11.56 2.55
#